data_AF-A0A848LVX1-F1
#
_entry.id   AF-A0A848LVX1-F1
#
_cell.length_a   1.000
_cell.length_b   1.000
_cell.length_c   1.000
_cell.angle_alpha   90.00
_cell.angle_beta   90.00
_cell.angle_gamma   90.00
#
_symmetry.space_group_name_H-M   'P 1'
#
loop_
_entity.id
_entity.type
_entity.pdbx_description
1 polymer ?
#
loop_
_entity_poly.entity_id
_entity_poly.type
_entity_poly.pdbx_seq_one_letter_code
_entity_poly.pdbx_strand_id
1 'polypeptide(L)'
;MIQGSGRCHYHPERAGLGVCVECRRVICRECTTQFEGINRCAACLDKRLKALEGPGERREWTAGNVTLALMGMALVWGAILLVAQAAAS
;
A
#
# COMPACT_ATOMS: atom_id res chain seq x y z
N MET A 1 -1.14 -8.14 -32.10
CA MET A 1 0.22 -8.47 -32.57
C MET A 1 1.17 -8.42 -31.38
N ILE A 2 1.65 -9.58 -30.92
CA ILE A 2 2.69 -9.66 -29.89
C ILE A 2 4.02 -9.26 -30.53
N GLN A 3 4.45 -8.02 -30.31
CA GLN A 3 5.76 -7.55 -30.74
C GLN A 3 6.81 -8.08 -29.76
N GLY A 4 7.50 -9.15 -30.13
CA GLY A 4 8.64 -9.63 -29.38
C GLY A 4 9.55 -10.44 -30.28
N SER A 5 10.83 -10.12 -30.27
CA SER A 5 11.91 -10.76 -31.02
C SER A 5 12.08 -12.27 -30.76
N GLY A 6 11.14 -12.92 -30.05
CA GLY A 6 11.27 -14.27 -29.50
C GLY A 6 12.31 -14.36 -28.38
N ARG A 7 12.86 -13.22 -27.93
CA ARG A 7 13.99 -13.13 -27.00
C ARG A 7 13.57 -12.40 -25.74
N CYS A 8 14.23 -12.70 -24.63
CA CYS A 8 13.96 -12.02 -23.38
C CYS A 8 14.38 -10.55 -23.47
N HIS A 9 13.52 -9.65 -22.98
CA HIS A 9 13.80 -8.22 -22.93
C HIS A 9 15.02 -7.86 -22.08
N TYR A 10 15.24 -8.59 -20.97
CA TYR A 10 16.36 -8.34 -20.04
C TYR A 10 17.62 -9.13 -20.41
N HIS A 11 17.44 -10.24 -21.11
CA HIS A 11 18.50 -11.16 -21.51
C HIS A 11 18.37 -11.42 -22.99
N PRO A 12 18.87 -10.52 -23.85
CA PRO A 12 18.76 -10.66 -25.28
C PRO A 12 19.31 -11.99 -25.75
N GLU A 13 20.31 -12.59 -25.10
CA GLU A 13 20.88 -13.90 -25.39
C GLU A 13 19.92 -15.10 -25.18
N ARG A 14 18.84 -14.93 -24.40
CA ARG A 14 17.92 -16.02 -24.00
C ARG A 14 16.60 -16.01 -24.77
N ALA A 15 16.03 -17.20 -24.92
CA ALA A 15 14.70 -17.38 -25.49
C ALA A 15 13.61 -16.80 -24.57
N GLY A 16 12.66 -16.09 -25.17
CA GLY A 16 11.45 -15.63 -24.54
C GLY A 16 10.44 -16.76 -24.39
N LEU A 17 9.99 -17.03 -23.17
CA LEU A 17 9.07 -18.14 -22.85
C LEU A 17 7.72 -17.65 -22.33
N GLY A 18 7.65 -16.41 -21.84
CA GLY A 18 6.41 -15.80 -21.35
C GLY A 18 6.29 -14.34 -21.76
N VAL A 19 5.07 -13.81 -21.66
CA VAL A 19 4.77 -12.39 -21.86
C VAL A 19 4.24 -11.83 -20.55
N CYS A 20 4.83 -10.75 -20.06
CA CYS A 20 4.31 -10.06 -18.89
C CYS A 20 2.94 -9.44 -19.22
N VAL A 21 1.90 -9.77 -18.45
CA VAL A 21 0.53 -9.23 -18.63
C VAL A 21 0.46 -7.70 -18.56
N GLU A 22 1.31 -7.05 -17.76
CA GLU A 22 1.24 -5.60 -17.52
C GLU A 22 2.01 -4.80 -18.58
N CYS A 23 3.30 -5.10 -18.77
CA CYS A 23 4.16 -4.34 -19.69
C CYS A 23 4.28 -4.97 -21.09
N ARG A 24 3.69 -6.16 -21.31
CA ARG A 24 3.71 -6.92 -22.58
C ARG A 24 5.10 -7.27 -23.12
N ARG A 25 6.14 -7.18 -22.28
CA ARG A 25 7.50 -7.60 -22.63
C ARG A 25 7.59 -9.12 -22.64
N VAL A 26 8.30 -9.65 -23.64
CA VAL A 26 8.70 -11.06 -23.70
C VAL A 26 9.86 -11.28 -22.72
N ILE A 27 9.77 -12.34 -21.90
CA ILE A 27 10.72 -12.63 -20.81
C ILE A 27 11.05 -14.13 -20.76
N CYS A 28 12.28 -14.46 -20.33
CA CYS A 28 12.74 -15.84 -20.17
C CYS A 28 12.17 -16.49 -18.90
N ARG A 29 12.46 -17.79 -18.70
CA ARG A 29 12.04 -18.56 -17.52
C ARG A 29 12.51 -17.93 -16.20
N GLU A 30 13.70 -17.34 -16.17
CA GLU A 30 14.25 -16.75 -14.94
C GLU A 30 13.66 -15.37 -14.65
N CYS A 31 13.25 -14.63 -15.69
CA CYS A 31 12.64 -13.31 -15.54
C CYS A 31 11.12 -13.35 -15.33
N THR A 32 10.47 -14.49 -15.61
CA THR A 32 9.03 -14.67 -15.42
C THR A 32 8.75 -15.19 -14.02
N THR A 33 7.83 -14.51 -13.33
CA THR A 33 7.27 -14.97 -12.06
C THR A 33 5.77 -15.15 -12.27
N GLN A 34 5.26 -16.34 -11.98
CA GLN A 34 3.82 -16.55 -11.94
C GLN A 34 3.28 -16.03 -10.61
N PHE A 35 2.37 -15.07 -10.71
CA PHE A 35 1.59 -14.57 -9.58
C PHE A 35 0.12 -14.72 -9.96
N GLU A 36 -0.68 -15.37 -9.12
CA GLU A 36 -2.09 -15.68 -9.43
C GLU A 36 -2.26 -16.46 -10.76
N GLY A 37 -1.30 -17.32 -11.12
CA GLY A 37 -1.30 -18.08 -12.38
C GLY A 37 -0.99 -17.25 -13.63
N ILE A 38 -0.60 -15.97 -13.49
CA ILE A 38 -0.31 -15.07 -14.61
C ILE A 38 1.17 -14.65 -14.58
N ASN A 39 1.82 -14.74 -15.75
CA ASN A 39 3.22 -14.35 -15.94
C ASN A 39 3.42 -12.84 -15.78
N ARG A 40 4.28 -12.43 -14.84
CA ARG A 40 4.72 -11.05 -14.63
C ARG A 40 6.24 -10.97 -14.61
N CYS A 41 6.80 -9.83 -15.03
CA CYS A 41 8.21 -9.56 -14.82
C CYS A 41 8.44 -9.02 -13.39
N ALA A 42 9.66 -9.18 -12.87
CA ALA A 42 10.02 -8.74 -11.52
C ALA A 42 9.65 -7.26 -11.24
N ALA A 43 9.91 -6.36 -12.20
CA ALA A 43 9.63 -4.93 -12.04
C ALA A 43 8.12 -4.61 -11.93
N CYS A 44 7.28 -5.33 -12.67
CA CYS A 44 5.83 -5.18 -12.58
C CYS A 44 5.27 -5.81 -11.30
N LEU A 45 5.79 -6.98 -10.93
CA LEU A 45 5.38 -7.65 -9.69
C LEU A 45 5.71 -6.83 -8.45
N ASP A 46 6.91 -6.23 -8.38
CA ASP A 46 7.31 -5.34 -7.29
C ASP A 46 6.36 -4.14 -7.13
N LYS A 47 5.99 -3.48 -8.24
CA LYS A 47 5.00 -2.39 -8.21
C LYS A 47 3.65 -2.85 -7.69
N ARG A 48 3.21 -4.04 -8.09
CA ARG A 48 1.94 -4.62 -7.65
C ARG A 48 1.98 -4.97 -6.16
N LEU A 49 3.06 -5.56 -5.67
CA LEU A 49 3.24 -5.87 -4.25
C LEU A 49 3.23 -4.59 -3.41
N LYS A 50 3.94 -3.54 -3.83
CA LYS A 50 3.92 -2.23 -3.17
C LYS A 50 2.53 -1.59 -3.13
N ALA A 51 1.73 -1.78 -4.17
CA ALA A 51 0.35 -1.31 -4.17
C ALA A 51 -0.53 -2.08 -3.17
N LEU A 52 -0.20 -3.34 -2.87
CA LEU A 52 -0.90 -4.17 -1.89
C LEU A 52 -0.46 -3.93 -0.44
N GLU A 53 0.69 -3.30 -0.21
CA GLU A 53 1.19 -2.97 1.14
C GLU A 53 0.30 -1.98 1.91
N GLY A 54 -0.77 -1.47 1.27
CA GLY A 54 -1.78 -0.63 1.92
C GLY A 54 -1.22 0.73 2.34
N PRO A 55 -2.09 1.67 2.77
CA PRO A 55 -1.60 2.84 3.47
C PRO A 55 -0.86 2.36 4.72
N GLY A 56 0.36 2.87 4.92
CA GLY A 56 1.22 2.51 6.05
C GLY A 56 0.47 2.59 7.39
N GLU A 57 1.01 1.90 8.40
CA GLU A 57 0.40 1.69 9.71
C GLU A 57 -0.43 2.89 10.18
N ARG A 58 -1.73 2.66 10.41
CA ARG A 58 -2.67 3.70 10.86
C ARG A 58 -2.16 4.29 12.17
N ARG A 59 -1.50 5.44 12.10
CA ARG A 59 -0.95 6.16 13.24
C ARG A 59 -2.11 6.85 13.99
N GLU A 60 -2.74 6.14 14.93
CA GLU A 60 -3.88 6.67 15.69
C GLU A 60 -3.49 7.87 16.58
N TRP A 61 -2.23 7.94 17.00
CA TRP A 61 -1.66 9.05 17.77
C TRP A 61 -1.17 10.18 16.88
N THR A 62 -2.08 10.80 16.14
CA THR A 62 -1.81 12.08 15.49
C THR A 62 -1.95 13.23 16.49
N ALA A 63 -1.22 14.34 16.27
CA ALA A 63 -1.38 15.55 17.06
C ALA A 63 -2.83 16.06 17.08
N GLY A 64 -3.58 15.84 15.98
CA GLY A 64 -5.01 16.15 15.89
C GLY A 64 -5.85 15.32 16.86
N ASN A 65 -5.68 14.00 16.86
CA ASN A 65 -6.42 13.10 17.75
C ASN A 65 -6.08 13.36 19.22
N VAL A 66 -4.81 13.65 19.53
CA VAL A 66 -4.39 14.02 20.90
C VAL A 66 -5.04 15.33 21.33
N THR A 67 -5.02 16.36 20.47
CA THR A 67 -5.67 17.65 20.74
C THR A 67 -7.16 17.48 20.99
N LEU A 68 -7.85 16.69 20.14
CA LEU A 68 -9.27 16.42 20.28
C LEU A 68 -9.59 15.71 21.61
N ALA A 69 -8.76 14.72 21.99
CA ALA A 69 -8.92 14.01 23.26
C ALA A 69 -8.74 14.95 24.48
N LEU A 70 -7.72 15.82 24.45
CA LEU A 70 -7.48 16.79 25.53
C LEU A 70 -8.62 17.82 25.63
N MET A 71 -9.13 18.31 24.50
CA MET A 71 -10.28 19.22 24.48
C MET A 71 -11.54 18.54 25.05
N GLY A 72 -11.82 17.31 24.64
CA GLY A 72 -12.95 16.54 25.17
C GLY A 72 -12.85 16.33 26.68
N MET A 73 -11.66 15.96 27.16
CA MET A 73 -11.39 15.80 28.60
C MET A 73 -11.59 17.10 29.37
N ALA A 74 -11.09 18.22 28.86
CA ALA A 74 -11.24 19.53 29.49
C ALA A 74 -12.71 19.97 29.57
N LEU A 75 -13.49 19.75 28.51
CA LEU A 75 -14.92 20.08 28.49
C LEU A 75 -15.72 19.26 29.50
N VAL A 76 -15.50 17.94 29.54
CA VAL A 76 -16.17 17.05 30.50
C VAL A 76 -15.81 17.44 31.94
N TRP A 77 -14.53 17.65 32.22
CA TRP A 77 -14.08 18.02 33.56
C TRP A 77 -14.60 19.39 33.99
N GLY A 78 -14.55 20.37 33.08
CA GLY A 78 -15.11 21.70 33.31
C GLY A 78 -16.61 21.66 33.62
N ALA A 79 -17.38 20.86 32.88
CA ALA A 79 -18.81 20.69 33.13
C ALA A 79 -19.10 20.09 34.51
N ILE A 80 -18.33 19.08 34.93
CA ILE A 80 -18.45 18.48 36.27
C ILE A 80 -18.21 19.53 37.36
N LEU A 81 -17.16 20.35 37.24
CA LEU A 81 -16.84 21.39 38.21
C LEU A 81 -17.94 22.45 38.30
N LEU A 82 -18.51 22.88 37.16
CA LEU A 82 -19.61 23.84 37.13
C LEU A 82 -20.86 23.29 37.82
N VAL A 83 -21.23 22.03 37.56
CA VAL A 83 -22.36 21.36 38.23
C VAL A 83 -22.10 21.24 39.74
N ALA A 84 -20.88 20.85 40.13
CA ALA A 84 -20.52 20.74 41.54
C ALA A 84 -20.62 22.10 42.27
N GLN A 85 -20.18 23.18 41.63
CA GLN A 85 -20.32 24.54 42.19
C GLN A 85 -21.78 24.98 42.30
N ALA A 86 -22.58 24.74 41.27
CA ALA A 86 -24.01 25.07 41.29
C ALA A 86 -24.81 24.24 42.31
N ALA A 87 -24.38 23.02 42.62
CA ALA A 87 -24.99 22.19 43.66
C ALA A 87 -24.54 22.59 45.08
N ALA A 88 -23.41 23.30 45.20
CA ALA A 88 -22.86 23.76 46.48
C ALA A 88 -23.29 25.20 46.85
N SER A 89 -23.89 25.94 45.91
CA SER A 89 -24.51 27.26 46.10
C SER A 89 -25.98 27.15 46.46
#